data_AF-A0A927XVW5-F1
#
_entry.id   AF-A0A927XVW5-F1
#
_cell.length_a   1.000
_cell.length_b   1.000
_cell.length_c   1.000
_cell.angle_alpha   90.00
_cell.angle_beta   90.00
_cell.angle_gamma   90.00
#
_symmetry.space_group_name_H-M   'P 1'
#
loop_
_entity.id
_entity.type
_entity.pdbx_description
1 polymer ?
#
loop_
_entity_poly.entity_id
_entity_poly.type
_entity_poly.pdbx_seq_one_letter_code
_entity_poly.pdbx_strand_id
1 'polypeptide(L)'
;MKKRTLLLVSCLVIALVTTLSGTLAYLADSDADVNVMTLGKVEITQNEQEWNADETKLQPFSQEKPLLPVVGDPAWENTEEDDGAYRRLTMNNVVDKYVTVTNTGKSDAYVRTLIALEMGSVDYARLAQILHLSVNAEKGAEFNFPGAWIWPTDEVFTIDGKQYNVMEAVHVDPLAPGETTIPSLLQVYLKSIATNEDVANLDGNGNGMYDILVLSQAIQAEGFAATDDLTAAQVALNEGFGPVDQEHVQEWFTGGENWDDEVGSPGDKWPNNNPPSDDITVVTNLDELKAAMAEGGNIMLGNDIVVEDTIYLENGSNVVLDLNGKTITFDRNSNYEPGNPIFYTQVGSELTITGNGTIDLGDNIDTGLLIPKGKVVIENGNFIRNRIPEGTSPDDVQGLFVGIKGAGSSVVINGGYFDSGYYDSNVENAFVETDADVANRGKAADKNAYRNALKQNVMKMLNLSWSSAVGTQDFRIYGGTFVGANPAWGDEGCAMPTTPDYLRPWSYYQGTFLEGQQLHNDQIVLPDGYSITEGSHSDGRPTYTVNYSK
;
A
#
# COMPACT_ATOMS: atom_id res chain seq x y z
N MET A 1 18.03 53.87 8.92
CA MET A 1 17.95 54.75 7.73
C MET A 1 16.47 55.02 7.40
N LYS A 2 16.12 56.28 7.11
CA LYS A 2 14.73 56.75 6.99
C LYS A 2 14.06 56.18 5.74
N LYS A 3 12.73 55.96 5.82
CA LYS A 3 11.79 55.42 4.81
C LYS A 3 11.71 56.18 3.46
N ARG A 4 12.75 56.92 3.06
CA ARG A 4 12.83 57.71 1.82
C ARG A 4 14.00 57.33 0.90
N THR A 5 14.91 56.46 1.34
CA THR A 5 16.04 56.02 0.50
C THR A 5 15.77 54.70 -0.24
N LEU A 6 14.81 53.88 0.21
CA LEU A 6 14.45 52.63 -0.47
C LEU A 6 13.49 52.85 -1.66
N LEU A 7 12.69 53.93 -1.65
CA LEU A 7 11.71 54.22 -2.70
C LEU A 7 12.36 54.76 -4.00
N LEU A 8 13.56 55.33 -3.91
CA LEU A 8 14.24 56.01 -5.02
C LEU A 8 15.08 55.04 -5.89
N VAL A 9 15.39 53.84 -5.39
CA VAL A 9 16.06 52.79 -6.17
C VAL A 9 15.02 51.94 -6.92
N SER A 10 13.81 51.80 -6.38
CA SER A 10 12.71 51.05 -7.01
C SER A 10 12.08 51.79 -8.21
N CYS A 11 12.15 53.12 -8.26
CA CYS A 11 11.60 53.91 -9.38
C CYS A 11 12.54 54.01 -10.59
N LEU A 12 13.83 53.64 -10.47
CA LEU A 12 14.78 53.73 -11.57
C LEU A 12 14.76 52.50 -12.50
N VAL A 13 14.20 51.38 -12.05
CA VAL A 13 14.15 50.13 -12.83
C VAL A 13 12.86 50.00 -13.66
N ILE A 14 11.84 50.83 -13.40
CA ILE A 14 10.54 50.77 -14.11
C ILE A 14 10.42 51.79 -15.27
N ALA A 15 11.40 52.69 -15.44
CA ALA A 15 11.28 53.83 -16.37
C ALA A 15 12.02 53.67 -17.72
N LEU A 16 12.46 52.47 -18.10
CA LEU A 16 13.06 52.21 -19.41
C LEU A 16 12.33 51.07 -20.11
N VAL A 17 11.14 51.37 -20.64
CA VAL A 17 10.70 51.14 -22.03
C VAL A 17 9.27 51.69 -22.11
N THR A 18 9.15 52.96 -22.49
CA THR A 18 7.96 53.44 -23.19
C THR A 18 8.39 53.86 -24.59
N THR A 19 8.10 53.04 -25.59
CA THR A 19 7.95 53.53 -26.96
C THR A 19 6.47 53.46 -27.32
N LEU A 20 5.88 54.66 -27.40
CA LEU A 20 4.57 54.95 -27.93
C LEU A 20 4.40 54.43 -29.36
N SER A 21 3.28 53.75 -29.65
CA SER A 21 2.60 53.90 -30.93
C SER A 21 1.15 53.44 -30.86
N GLY A 22 0.23 54.34 -31.19
CA GLY A 22 -0.99 54.02 -31.95
C GLY A 22 -2.12 53.29 -31.22
N THR A 23 -3.31 53.85 -31.32
CA THR A 23 -4.58 53.19 -31.00
C THR A 23 -4.71 51.80 -31.63
N LEU A 24 -4.70 50.75 -30.83
CA LEU A 24 -5.29 49.46 -31.18
C LEU A 24 -5.98 48.91 -29.94
N ALA A 25 -7.30 48.74 -30.03
CA ALA A 25 -8.01 47.90 -29.08
C ALA A 25 -7.54 46.46 -29.32
N TYR A 26 -6.65 45.95 -28.45
CA TYR A 26 -6.32 44.54 -28.45
C TYR A 26 -7.27 43.83 -27.50
N LEU A 27 -8.08 42.94 -28.05
CA LEU A 27 -8.69 41.86 -27.28
C LEU A 27 -7.54 40.91 -26.94
N ALA A 28 -6.93 41.11 -25.78
CA ALA A 28 -5.90 40.21 -25.25
C ALA A 28 -6.58 39.18 -24.37
N ASP A 29 -6.29 37.91 -24.63
CA ASP A 29 -6.71 36.75 -23.85
C ASP A 29 -5.45 35.98 -23.45
N SER A 30 -5.45 35.41 -22.25
CA SER A 30 -4.32 34.64 -21.71
C SER A 30 -4.84 33.34 -21.14
N ASP A 31 -4.35 32.25 -21.69
CA ASP A 31 -4.70 30.90 -21.29
C ASP A 31 -3.46 30.23 -20.69
N ALA A 32 -3.60 29.59 -19.54
CA ALA A 32 -2.50 29.03 -18.78
C ALA A 32 -2.91 27.68 -18.20
N ASP A 33 -2.26 26.62 -18.69
CA ASP A 33 -2.49 25.25 -18.26
C ASP A 33 -1.37 24.75 -17.35
N VAL A 34 -1.75 24.00 -16.32
CA VAL A 34 -0.82 23.18 -15.54
C VAL A 34 -0.86 21.77 -16.11
N ASN A 35 0.24 21.36 -16.75
CA ASN A 35 0.42 19.99 -17.20
C ASN A 35 1.06 19.18 -16.08
N VAL A 36 0.33 18.19 -15.58
CA VAL A 36 0.80 17.23 -14.57
C VAL A 36 1.02 15.88 -15.25
N MET A 37 2.17 15.26 -14.98
CA MET A 37 2.50 13.91 -15.45
C MET A 37 2.64 12.97 -14.26
N THR A 38 2.32 11.70 -14.44
CA THR A 38 2.71 10.65 -13.49
C THR A 38 4.22 10.42 -13.59
N LEU A 39 4.89 10.26 -12.45
CA LEU A 39 6.29 9.82 -12.41
C LEU A 39 6.33 8.31 -12.32
N GLY A 40 7.10 7.67 -13.19
CA GLY A 40 7.41 6.26 -13.08
C GLY A 40 8.35 5.99 -11.90
N LYS A 41 8.26 4.79 -11.34
CA LYS A 41 9.20 4.27 -10.34
C LYS A 41 9.35 2.78 -10.58
N VAL A 42 10.56 2.34 -10.87
CA VAL A 42 10.90 0.91 -10.87
C VAL A 42 11.54 0.61 -9.54
N GLU A 43 10.97 -0.34 -8.83
CA GLU A 43 11.47 -0.82 -7.55
C GLU A 43 11.04 -2.28 -7.46
N ILE A 44 11.94 -3.14 -7.02
CA ILE A 44 11.67 -4.56 -6.89
C ILE A 44 12.08 -5.05 -5.53
N THR A 45 11.59 -6.24 -5.20
CA THR A 45 12.15 -7.00 -4.10
C THR A 45 12.35 -8.46 -4.46
N GLN A 46 13.53 -8.96 -4.16
CA GLN A 46 13.89 -10.37 -4.28
C GLN A 46 13.41 -11.11 -3.04
N ASN A 47 12.60 -12.16 -3.22
CA ASN A 47 12.11 -12.97 -2.12
C ASN A 47 12.76 -14.35 -2.17
N GLU A 48 13.34 -14.77 -1.05
CA GLU A 48 13.91 -16.10 -0.88
C GLU A 48 13.15 -16.85 0.22
N GLN A 49 12.43 -17.90 -0.16
CA GLN A 49 11.45 -18.58 0.69
C GLN A 49 11.65 -20.09 0.71
N GLU A 50 10.99 -20.74 1.68
CA GLU A 50 10.93 -22.19 1.87
C GLU A 50 9.55 -22.58 2.39
N TRP A 51 9.15 -23.84 2.21
CA TRP A 51 7.98 -24.33 2.94
C TRP A 51 8.29 -24.41 4.44
N ASN A 52 7.34 -24.01 5.26
CA ASN A 52 7.41 -24.24 6.69
C ASN A 52 7.32 -25.73 7.03
N ALA A 53 7.70 -26.09 8.27
CA ALA A 53 7.85 -27.49 8.67
C ALA A 53 6.56 -28.34 8.62
N ASP A 54 5.39 -27.70 8.63
CA ASP A 54 4.08 -28.37 8.47
C ASP A 54 3.54 -28.29 7.03
N GLU A 55 4.29 -27.69 6.12
CA GLU A 55 4.03 -27.60 4.68
C GLU A 55 2.72 -26.88 4.33
N THR A 56 2.28 -25.95 5.17
CA THR A 56 1.03 -25.19 4.99
C THR A 56 1.23 -23.80 4.39
N LYS A 57 2.44 -23.24 4.43
CA LYS A 57 2.76 -21.94 3.84
C LYS A 57 4.26 -21.76 3.54
N LEU A 58 4.55 -20.87 2.61
CA LEU A 58 5.91 -20.35 2.42
C LEU A 58 6.30 -19.43 3.60
N GLN A 59 7.56 -19.49 3.99
CA GLN A 59 8.19 -18.65 4.99
C GLN A 59 9.57 -18.19 4.47
N PRO A 60 10.18 -17.15 5.06
CA PRO A 60 11.54 -16.74 4.71
C PRO A 60 12.53 -17.90 4.78
N PHE A 61 13.48 -17.95 3.85
CA PHE A 61 14.51 -18.97 3.81
C PHE A 61 15.41 -18.89 5.05
N SER A 62 15.58 -20.02 5.73
CA SER A 62 16.49 -20.13 6.87
C SER A 62 17.90 -20.49 6.39
N GLN A 63 18.90 -19.71 6.80
CA GLN A 63 20.30 -19.96 6.47
C GLN A 63 20.86 -21.22 7.16
N GLU A 64 22.07 -21.61 6.74
CA GLU A 64 22.85 -22.71 7.33
C GLU A 64 22.14 -24.07 7.32
N LYS A 65 21.22 -24.27 6.37
CA LYS A 65 20.57 -25.56 6.17
C LYS A 65 21.57 -26.61 5.69
N PRO A 66 21.50 -27.84 6.22
CA PRO A 66 22.41 -28.90 5.80
C PRO A 66 22.09 -29.30 4.36
N LEU A 67 23.05 -29.12 3.46
CA LEU A 67 22.98 -29.63 2.10
C LEU A 67 23.56 -31.05 2.08
N LEU A 68 22.68 -32.05 2.02
CA LEU A 68 23.05 -33.47 2.05
C LEU A 68 22.69 -34.17 0.73
N PRO A 69 23.36 -35.28 0.38
CA PRO A 69 22.94 -36.09 -0.76
C PRO A 69 21.50 -36.59 -0.61
N VAL A 70 20.71 -36.49 -1.69
CA VAL A 70 19.31 -36.93 -1.69
C VAL A 70 19.14 -38.41 -1.43
N VAL A 71 18.03 -38.76 -0.76
CA VAL A 71 17.62 -40.15 -0.51
C VAL A 71 16.16 -40.33 -0.89
N GLY A 72 15.91 -41.25 -1.81
CA GLY A 72 14.57 -41.56 -2.32
C GLY A 72 14.51 -41.49 -3.84
N ASP A 73 13.37 -41.88 -4.39
CA ASP A 73 13.08 -41.74 -5.81
C ASP A 73 12.43 -40.37 -6.06
N PRO A 74 12.71 -39.71 -7.20
CA PRO A 74 12.12 -38.42 -7.51
C PRO A 74 10.60 -38.55 -7.73
N ALA A 75 9.83 -37.79 -6.96
CA ALA A 75 8.41 -37.59 -7.17
C ALA A 75 8.06 -36.11 -6.91
N TRP A 76 7.03 -35.62 -7.60
CA TRP A 76 6.58 -34.23 -7.53
C TRP A 76 5.28 -34.11 -6.73
N GLU A 77 5.20 -33.08 -5.89
CA GLU A 77 3.99 -32.66 -5.15
C GLU A 77 3.61 -31.22 -5.52
N ASN A 78 2.40 -30.80 -5.12
CA ASN A 78 1.80 -29.49 -5.38
C ASN A 78 1.76 -29.12 -6.86
N THR A 79 1.38 -30.08 -7.71
CA THR A 79 1.26 -29.88 -9.16
C THR A 79 -0.10 -29.32 -9.61
N GLU A 80 -1.12 -29.36 -8.75
CA GLU A 80 -2.49 -28.89 -9.08
C GLU A 80 -2.81 -27.50 -8.53
N GLU A 81 -2.21 -27.11 -7.40
CA GLU A 81 -2.26 -25.75 -6.87
C GLU A 81 -1.18 -24.90 -7.59
N ASP A 82 -1.54 -23.69 -8.01
CA ASP A 82 -0.69 -22.75 -8.77
C ASP A 82 -0.18 -23.25 -10.13
N ASP A 83 -0.96 -24.11 -10.81
CA ASP A 83 -0.62 -24.73 -12.11
C ASP A 83 0.75 -25.45 -12.12
N GLY A 84 1.30 -25.77 -10.94
CA GLY A 84 2.60 -26.39 -10.75
C GLY A 84 3.81 -25.44 -10.69
N ALA A 85 3.61 -24.12 -10.62
CA ALA A 85 4.70 -23.14 -10.52
C ALA A 85 5.53 -23.29 -9.24
N TYR A 86 4.91 -23.79 -8.16
CA TYR A 86 5.51 -24.03 -6.85
C TYR A 86 5.72 -25.52 -6.54
N ARG A 87 5.69 -26.38 -7.56
CA ARG A 87 5.91 -27.83 -7.41
C ARG A 87 7.19 -28.13 -6.64
N ARG A 88 7.20 -29.22 -5.88
CA ARG A 88 8.38 -29.67 -5.13
C ARG A 88 8.72 -31.12 -5.37
N LEU A 89 10.00 -31.43 -5.32
CA LEU A 89 10.51 -32.79 -5.19
C LEU A 89 10.35 -33.25 -3.75
N THR A 90 9.90 -34.49 -3.58
CA THR A 90 9.60 -35.11 -2.28
C THR A 90 10.72 -36.02 -1.76
N MET A 91 11.88 -36.00 -2.43
CA MET A 91 13.05 -36.75 -1.96
C MET A 91 13.55 -36.17 -0.64
N ASN A 92 14.09 -37.03 0.24
CA ASN A 92 14.72 -36.53 1.47
C ASN A 92 15.99 -35.75 1.13
N ASN A 93 16.31 -34.78 1.97
CA ASN A 93 17.48 -33.89 1.87
C ASN A 93 17.44 -32.89 0.71
N VAL A 94 16.29 -32.72 0.05
CA VAL A 94 16.09 -31.58 -0.84
C VAL A 94 15.87 -30.33 0.00
N VAL A 95 16.57 -29.24 -0.35
CA VAL A 95 16.44 -27.95 0.31
C VAL A 95 15.53 -27.07 -0.52
N ASP A 96 14.42 -26.64 0.06
CA ASP A 96 13.55 -25.62 -0.54
C ASP A 96 14.25 -24.27 -0.53
N LYS A 97 14.29 -23.62 -1.70
CA LYS A 97 14.83 -22.28 -1.89
C LYS A 97 14.11 -21.63 -3.07
N TYR A 98 12.91 -21.15 -2.79
CA TYR A 98 12.06 -20.45 -3.76
C TYR A 98 12.55 -19.02 -3.94
N VAL A 99 13.02 -18.68 -5.13
CA VAL A 99 13.48 -17.32 -5.45
C VAL A 99 12.49 -16.65 -6.38
N THR A 100 11.83 -15.59 -5.92
CA THR A 100 10.85 -14.80 -6.70
C THR A 100 11.24 -13.32 -6.68
N VAL A 101 10.60 -12.53 -7.53
CA VAL A 101 10.76 -11.06 -7.55
C VAL A 101 9.40 -10.40 -7.57
N THR A 102 9.16 -9.46 -6.65
CA THR A 102 7.96 -8.62 -6.61
C THR A 102 8.27 -7.23 -7.15
N ASN A 103 7.44 -6.69 -8.04
CA ASN A 103 7.55 -5.28 -8.45
C ASN A 103 6.83 -4.39 -7.43
N THR A 104 7.59 -3.74 -6.54
CA THR A 104 7.07 -2.82 -5.52
C THR A 104 6.99 -1.37 -6.02
N GLY A 105 7.39 -1.13 -7.28
CA GLY A 105 7.34 0.15 -7.94
C GLY A 105 5.94 0.57 -8.41
N LYS A 106 5.92 1.53 -9.33
CA LYS A 106 4.71 2.11 -9.94
C LYS A 106 4.66 1.95 -11.46
N SER A 107 5.65 1.28 -12.05
CA SER A 107 5.78 1.08 -13.48
C SER A 107 6.07 -0.38 -13.79
N ASP A 108 5.52 -0.88 -14.89
CA ASP A 108 5.85 -2.21 -15.41
C ASP A 108 7.38 -2.33 -15.61
N ALA A 109 7.94 -3.46 -15.22
CA ALA A 109 9.38 -3.67 -15.23
C ALA A 109 9.76 -5.01 -15.86
N TYR A 110 10.79 -5.01 -16.70
CA TYR A 110 11.50 -6.24 -17.05
C TYR A 110 12.43 -6.63 -15.90
N VAL A 111 12.52 -7.92 -15.62
CA VAL A 111 13.22 -8.47 -14.46
C VAL A 111 14.16 -9.59 -14.89
N ARG A 112 15.36 -9.64 -14.31
CA ARG A 112 16.19 -10.85 -14.29
C ARG A 112 16.65 -11.21 -12.89
N THR A 113 16.99 -12.48 -12.70
CA THR A 113 17.63 -13.00 -11.51
C THR A 113 18.88 -13.78 -11.90
N LEU A 114 20.02 -13.40 -11.31
CA LEU A 114 21.30 -14.09 -11.43
C LEU A 114 21.48 -15.01 -10.22
N ILE A 115 21.81 -16.27 -10.47
CA ILE A 115 22.08 -17.28 -9.44
C ILE A 115 23.52 -17.76 -9.60
N ALA A 116 24.39 -17.42 -8.65
CA ALA A 116 25.80 -17.79 -8.66
C ALA A 116 26.06 -18.95 -7.68
N LEU A 117 26.44 -20.10 -8.23
CA LEU A 117 26.75 -21.32 -7.50
C LEU A 117 28.25 -21.40 -7.24
N GLU A 118 28.63 -21.43 -5.95
CA GLU A 118 30.04 -21.59 -5.60
C GLU A 118 30.61 -22.89 -6.18
N MET A 119 31.82 -22.84 -6.73
CA MET A 119 32.44 -24.02 -7.32
C MET A 119 33.63 -24.55 -6.51
N GLY A 120 34.19 -23.71 -5.65
CA GLY A 120 35.47 -23.97 -4.98
C GLY A 120 36.54 -24.47 -5.95
N SER A 121 36.99 -25.72 -5.76
CA SER A 121 37.98 -26.38 -6.62
C SER A 121 37.37 -27.39 -7.59
N VAL A 122 36.05 -27.52 -7.62
CA VAL A 122 35.29 -28.39 -8.53
C VAL A 122 35.14 -27.72 -9.89
N ASP A 123 35.33 -28.46 -10.98
CA ASP A 123 35.03 -27.95 -12.33
C ASP A 123 33.52 -28.04 -12.65
N TYR A 124 33.06 -27.30 -13.67
CA TYR A 124 31.64 -27.25 -14.02
C TYR A 124 31.06 -28.64 -14.36
N ALA A 125 31.86 -29.49 -15.04
CA ALA A 125 31.42 -30.83 -15.42
C ALA A 125 31.15 -31.71 -14.19
N ARG A 126 31.97 -31.58 -13.14
CA ARG A 126 31.76 -32.27 -11.88
C ARG A 126 30.64 -31.63 -11.07
N LEU A 127 30.56 -30.30 -10.99
CA LEU A 127 29.46 -29.57 -10.34
C LEU A 127 28.10 -30.06 -10.86
N ALA A 128 27.92 -30.10 -12.18
CA ALA A 128 26.69 -30.56 -12.82
C ALA A 128 26.36 -32.04 -12.53
N GLN A 129 27.33 -32.87 -12.15
CA GLN A 129 27.12 -34.27 -11.74
C GLN A 129 26.70 -34.42 -10.28
N ILE A 130 27.13 -33.51 -9.40
CA ILE A 130 26.98 -33.64 -7.94
C ILE A 130 25.91 -32.72 -7.35
N LEU A 131 25.58 -31.62 -8.02
CA LEU A 131 24.58 -30.64 -7.58
C LEU A 131 23.42 -30.59 -8.57
N HIS A 132 22.22 -30.33 -8.06
CA HIS A 132 21.05 -30.06 -8.87
C HIS A 132 20.28 -28.85 -8.35
N LEU A 133 19.81 -28.04 -9.29
CA LEU A 133 18.84 -26.98 -9.06
C LEU A 133 17.54 -27.37 -9.76
N SER A 134 16.43 -27.29 -9.03
CA SER A 134 15.10 -27.29 -9.62
C SER A 134 14.71 -25.86 -9.95
N VAL A 135 14.45 -25.59 -11.23
CA VAL A 135 14.13 -24.25 -11.76
C VAL A 135 12.85 -24.30 -12.61
N ASN A 136 12.17 -23.17 -12.77
CA ASN A 136 11.10 -23.04 -13.76
C ASN A 136 11.68 -22.59 -15.10
N ALA A 137 11.21 -23.18 -16.20
CA ALA A 137 11.71 -22.92 -17.55
C ALA A 137 10.58 -22.65 -18.55
N GLU A 138 11.00 -22.19 -19.74
CA GLU A 138 10.23 -21.55 -20.82
C GLU A 138 8.89 -22.18 -21.24
N LYS A 139 8.08 -21.31 -21.84
CA LYS A 139 6.90 -21.59 -22.67
C LYS A 139 7.11 -22.80 -23.60
N GLY A 140 6.52 -23.95 -23.24
CA GLY A 140 6.54 -25.17 -24.05
C GLY A 140 7.13 -26.41 -23.37
N ALA A 141 7.70 -26.28 -22.17
CA ALA A 141 8.14 -27.41 -21.34
C ALA A 141 7.01 -27.90 -20.41
N GLU A 142 6.19 -28.83 -20.87
CA GLU A 142 5.06 -29.50 -20.16
C GLU A 142 3.93 -28.61 -19.58
N PHE A 143 4.23 -27.40 -19.09
CA PHE A 143 3.33 -26.43 -18.47
C PHE A 143 3.54 -25.05 -19.10
N ASN A 144 2.45 -24.35 -19.44
CA ASN A 144 2.49 -23.08 -20.16
C ASN A 144 2.18 -21.92 -19.21
N PHE A 145 3.16 -21.53 -18.39
CA PHE A 145 3.02 -20.42 -17.45
C PHE A 145 3.07 -19.06 -18.19
N PRO A 146 2.11 -18.15 -17.95
CA PRO A 146 2.30 -16.72 -18.25
C PRO A 146 3.56 -16.20 -17.55
N GLY A 147 4.37 -15.34 -18.19
CA GLY A 147 5.59 -14.81 -17.55
C GLY A 147 6.71 -15.84 -17.30
N ALA A 148 6.84 -16.88 -18.13
CA ALA A 148 7.92 -17.87 -17.96
C ALA A 148 9.34 -17.27 -18.04
N TRP A 149 10.32 -17.99 -17.48
CA TRP A 149 11.75 -17.63 -17.52
C TRP A 149 12.44 -18.18 -18.77
N ILE A 150 13.31 -17.38 -19.39
CA ILE A 150 14.33 -17.84 -20.33
C ILE A 150 15.70 -17.88 -19.62
N TRP A 151 16.57 -18.80 -20.03
CA TRP A 151 17.87 -19.03 -19.37
C TRP A 151 19.06 -18.82 -20.33
N PRO A 152 19.36 -17.55 -20.71
CA PRO A 152 20.36 -17.25 -21.72
C PRO A 152 21.81 -17.48 -21.28
N THR A 153 22.07 -17.55 -19.97
CA THR A 153 23.43 -17.74 -19.43
C THR A 153 23.48 -18.87 -18.42
N ASP A 154 24.49 -19.73 -18.58
CA ASP A 154 24.93 -20.75 -17.63
C ASP A 154 26.45 -20.92 -17.84
N GLU A 155 27.23 -20.01 -17.23
CA GLU A 155 28.67 -19.88 -17.49
C GLU A 155 29.48 -19.76 -16.19
N VAL A 156 30.80 -19.95 -16.27
CA VAL A 156 31.71 -19.85 -15.13
C VAL A 156 32.37 -18.48 -15.11
N PHE A 157 32.23 -17.77 -14.01
CA PHE A 157 32.84 -16.47 -13.77
C PHE A 157 33.72 -16.48 -12.53
N THR A 158 34.68 -15.56 -12.48
CA THR A 158 35.44 -15.27 -11.27
C THR A 158 34.79 -14.10 -10.53
N ILE A 159 34.44 -14.28 -9.26
CA ILE A 159 33.92 -13.23 -8.38
C ILE A 159 34.82 -13.18 -7.15
N ASP A 160 35.48 -12.05 -6.93
CA ASP A 160 36.44 -11.85 -5.82
C ASP A 160 37.51 -12.97 -5.74
N GLY A 161 38.02 -13.38 -6.91
CA GLY A 161 39.03 -14.43 -7.03
C GLY A 161 38.52 -15.86 -6.83
N LYS A 162 37.21 -16.07 -6.62
CA LYS A 162 36.57 -17.39 -6.48
C LYS A 162 35.76 -17.73 -7.73
N GLN A 163 35.64 -19.02 -8.05
CA GLN A 163 34.85 -19.46 -9.20
C GLN A 163 33.39 -19.70 -8.81
N TYR A 164 32.50 -19.14 -9.61
CA TYR A 164 31.06 -19.36 -9.53
C TYR A 164 30.51 -19.77 -10.90
N ASN A 165 29.58 -20.71 -10.91
CA ASN A 165 28.73 -20.91 -12.07
C ASN A 165 27.52 -20.00 -11.95
N VAL A 166 27.39 -19.03 -12.85
CA VAL A 166 26.31 -18.04 -12.85
C VAL A 166 25.28 -18.41 -13.90
N MET A 167 24.05 -18.56 -13.45
CA MET A 167 22.87 -18.75 -14.28
C MET A 167 22.07 -17.45 -14.33
N GLU A 168 21.64 -17.03 -15.52
CA GLU A 168 20.72 -15.90 -15.71
C GLU A 168 19.31 -16.40 -16.02
N ALA A 169 18.32 -15.98 -15.23
CA ALA A 169 16.91 -16.15 -15.51
C ALA A 169 16.30 -14.81 -15.91
N VAL A 170 15.78 -14.67 -17.13
CA VAL A 170 15.08 -13.45 -17.58
C VAL A 170 13.58 -13.70 -17.68
N HIS A 171 12.79 -12.89 -17.00
CA HIS A 171 11.33 -12.97 -17.04
C HIS A 171 10.85 -12.37 -18.37
N VAL A 172 10.15 -13.17 -19.18
CA VAL A 172 9.86 -12.81 -20.58
C VAL A 172 8.92 -11.62 -20.69
N ASP A 173 7.86 -11.61 -19.88
CA ASP A 173 6.85 -10.56 -19.90
C ASP A 173 7.21 -9.44 -18.89
N PRO A 174 6.81 -8.19 -19.12
CA PRO A 174 6.90 -7.15 -18.09
C PRO A 174 6.12 -7.57 -16.83
N LEU A 175 6.72 -7.35 -15.66
CA LEU A 175 6.07 -7.53 -14.36
C LEU A 175 5.36 -6.23 -13.98
N ALA A 176 4.04 -6.27 -13.86
CA ALA A 176 3.24 -5.11 -13.47
C ALA A 176 3.42 -4.74 -11.98
N PRO A 177 3.13 -3.49 -11.56
CA PRO A 177 3.18 -3.09 -10.15
C PRO A 177 2.33 -3.99 -9.25
N GLY A 178 2.90 -4.45 -8.13
CA GLY A 178 2.28 -5.36 -7.17
C GLY A 178 2.35 -6.83 -7.54
N GLU A 179 2.72 -7.19 -8.77
CA GLU A 179 2.83 -8.58 -9.20
C GLU A 179 4.15 -9.21 -8.72
N THR A 180 4.12 -10.53 -8.54
CA THR A 180 5.29 -11.35 -8.18
C THR A 180 5.52 -12.41 -9.26
N THR A 181 6.77 -12.60 -9.65
CA THR A 181 7.14 -13.63 -10.63
C THR A 181 6.87 -15.04 -10.09
N ILE A 182 6.69 -16.01 -10.99
CA ILE A 182 6.88 -17.41 -10.60
C ILE A 182 8.34 -17.64 -10.17
N PRO A 183 8.63 -18.62 -9.29
CA PRO A 183 10.00 -18.81 -8.80
C PRO A 183 10.99 -19.11 -9.93
N SER A 184 12.14 -18.43 -9.97
CA SER A 184 13.25 -18.78 -10.87
C SER A 184 14.01 -20.01 -10.35
N LEU A 185 14.18 -20.10 -9.03
CA LEU A 185 14.69 -21.27 -8.31
C LEU A 185 13.59 -21.83 -7.41
N LEU A 186 13.48 -23.15 -7.29
CA LEU A 186 12.54 -23.83 -6.39
C LEU A 186 13.29 -24.57 -5.28
N GLN A 187 14.26 -25.41 -5.65
CA GLN A 187 14.94 -26.31 -4.72
C GLN A 187 16.38 -26.59 -5.14
N VAL A 188 17.22 -26.92 -4.17
CA VAL A 188 18.63 -27.29 -4.36
C VAL A 188 18.92 -28.58 -3.63
N TYR A 189 19.72 -29.46 -4.23
CA TYR A 189 20.17 -30.67 -3.55
C TYR A 189 21.48 -31.24 -4.12
N LEU A 190 22.21 -31.97 -3.27
CA LEU A 190 23.32 -32.82 -3.72
C LEU A 190 22.75 -34.12 -4.27
N LYS A 191 23.18 -34.51 -5.47
CA LYS A 191 22.87 -35.80 -6.06
C LYS A 191 23.54 -36.91 -5.24
N SER A 192 22.94 -38.10 -5.24
CA SER A 192 23.43 -39.26 -4.46
C SER A 192 24.86 -39.74 -4.80
N ILE A 193 25.43 -39.27 -5.91
CA ILE A 193 26.82 -39.52 -6.32
C ILE A 193 27.85 -38.60 -5.64
N ALA A 194 27.41 -37.53 -4.97
CA ALA A 194 28.29 -36.61 -4.27
C ALA A 194 29.00 -37.33 -3.11
N THR A 195 30.30 -37.08 -2.98
CA THR A 195 31.17 -37.65 -1.95
C THR A 195 31.58 -36.58 -0.94
N ASN A 196 32.14 -36.99 0.20
CA ASN A 196 32.70 -36.04 1.17
C ASN A 196 33.84 -35.20 0.58
N GLU A 197 34.60 -35.75 -0.38
CA GLU A 197 35.64 -35.00 -1.10
C GLU A 197 35.01 -33.92 -1.99
N ASP A 198 33.90 -34.23 -2.68
CA ASP A 198 33.18 -33.24 -3.46
C ASP A 198 32.66 -32.09 -2.59
N VAL A 199 32.03 -32.42 -1.45
CA VAL A 199 31.52 -31.39 -0.51
C VAL A 199 32.66 -30.51 0.03
N ALA A 200 33.80 -31.10 0.39
CA ALA A 200 34.96 -30.34 0.84
C ALA A 200 35.56 -29.47 -0.27
N ASN A 201 35.45 -29.89 -1.53
CA ASN A 201 35.96 -29.14 -2.67
C ASN A 201 35.02 -28.02 -3.13
N LEU A 202 33.72 -28.11 -2.82
CA LEU A 202 32.72 -27.08 -3.13
C LEU A 202 32.85 -25.84 -2.23
N ASP A 203 33.30 -26.02 -0.98
CA ASP A 203 33.59 -24.94 -0.03
C ASP A 203 34.85 -24.16 -0.47
N GLY A 204 34.66 -23.25 -1.42
CA GLY A 204 35.72 -22.46 -2.05
C GLY A 204 36.29 -21.38 -1.15
N ASN A 205 35.47 -20.87 -0.24
CA ASN A 205 35.83 -19.82 0.70
C ASN A 205 36.40 -20.38 2.03
N GLY A 206 36.26 -21.68 2.30
CA GLY A 206 36.76 -22.37 3.48
C GLY A 206 35.97 -22.08 4.76
N ASN A 207 34.72 -21.61 4.66
CA ASN A 207 33.87 -21.27 5.80
C ASN A 207 33.06 -22.47 6.32
N GLY A 208 33.14 -23.62 5.66
CA GLY A 208 32.40 -24.83 6.00
C GLY A 208 30.95 -24.84 5.52
N MET A 209 30.56 -23.86 4.69
CA MET A 209 29.24 -23.70 4.08
C MET A 209 29.36 -23.76 2.56
N TYR A 210 28.21 -23.83 1.89
CA TYR A 210 28.12 -23.75 0.44
C TYR A 210 27.35 -22.49 0.06
N ASP A 211 28.00 -21.57 -0.66
CA ASP A 211 27.37 -20.30 -1.00
C ASP A 211 26.54 -20.41 -2.29
N ILE A 212 25.32 -19.87 -2.24
CA ILE A 212 24.50 -19.56 -3.40
C ILE A 212 24.18 -18.07 -3.35
N LEU A 213 24.79 -17.29 -4.24
CA LEU A 213 24.53 -15.86 -4.33
C LEU A 213 23.38 -15.62 -5.30
N VAL A 214 22.46 -14.73 -4.94
CA VAL A 214 21.29 -14.42 -5.76
C VAL A 214 21.16 -12.90 -5.88
N LEU A 215 21.03 -12.41 -7.11
CA LEU A 215 20.88 -10.99 -7.42
C LEU A 215 19.79 -10.77 -8.47
N SER A 216 18.76 -10.01 -8.12
CA SER A 216 17.73 -9.58 -9.05
C SER A 216 17.92 -8.13 -9.51
N GLN A 217 17.60 -7.87 -10.77
CA GLN A 217 17.69 -6.56 -11.40
C GLN A 217 16.40 -6.27 -12.17
N ALA A 218 16.00 -5.00 -12.19
CA ALA A 218 14.79 -4.57 -12.90
C ALA A 218 14.94 -3.22 -13.57
N ILE A 219 14.28 -3.08 -14.72
CA ILE A 219 14.26 -1.86 -15.52
C ILE A 219 12.85 -1.63 -16.08
N GLN A 220 12.48 -0.37 -16.31
CA GLN A 220 11.18 -0.02 -16.88
C GLN A 220 10.93 -0.74 -18.21
N ALA A 221 9.71 -1.21 -18.42
CA ALA A 221 9.38 -1.95 -19.64
C ALA A 221 9.19 -1.06 -20.87
N GLU A 222 8.70 0.17 -20.67
CA GLU A 222 8.40 1.09 -21.77
C GLU A 222 9.67 1.58 -22.48
N GLY A 223 9.61 1.66 -23.80
CA GLY A 223 10.67 2.22 -24.64
C GLY A 223 11.67 1.21 -25.21
N PHE A 224 11.55 -0.07 -24.88
CA PHE A 224 12.42 -1.13 -25.39
C PHE A 224 11.69 -2.05 -26.38
N ALA A 225 12.42 -2.54 -27.37
CA ALA A 225 11.92 -3.47 -28.38
C ALA A 225 12.90 -4.64 -28.56
N ALA A 226 12.38 -5.81 -28.93
CA ALA A 226 13.20 -6.96 -29.26
C ALA A 226 14.09 -6.69 -30.49
N THR A 227 15.24 -7.35 -30.54
CA THR A 227 16.10 -7.43 -31.72
C THR A 227 15.96 -8.81 -32.38
N ASP A 228 16.73 -9.08 -33.42
CA ASP A 228 16.76 -10.40 -34.06
C ASP A 228 17.27 -11.50 -33.11
N ASP A 229 18.14 -11.14 -32.14
CA ASP A 229 18.84 -12.10 -31.27
C ASP A 229 18.38 -12.05 -29.80
N LEU A 230 17.70 -10.97 -29.38
CA LEU A 230 17.34 -10.73 -27.98
C LEU A 230 15.87 -10.34 -27.83
N THR A 231 15.24 -10.84 -26.76
CA THR A 231 13.92 -10.38 -26.32
C THR A 231 13.97 -8.91 -25.87
N ALA A 232 12.82 -8.24 -25.83
CA ALA A 232 12.74 -6.85 -25.33
C ALA A 232 13.24 -6.74 -23.88
N ALA A 233 12.98 -7.76 -23.05
CA ALA A 233 13.48 -7.86 -21.68
C ALA A 233 15.02 -7.89 -21.64
N GLN A 234 15.66 -8.77 -22.42
CA GLN A 234 17.12 -8.85 -22.50
C GLN A 234 17.74 -7.54 -23.01
N VAL A 235 17.15 -6.91 -24.02
CA VAL A 235 17.62 -5.62 -24.53
C VAL A 235 17.58 -4.56 -23.44
N ALA A 236 16.45 -4.44 -22.73
CA ALA A 236 16.29 -3.45 -21.68
C ALA A 236 17.28 -3.68 -20.53
N LEU A 237 17.39 -4.91 -20.04
CA LEU A 237 18.26 -5.26 -18.93
C LEU A 237 19.74 -5.07 -19.26
N ASN A 238 20.15 -5.45 -20.47
CA ASN A 238 21.52 -5.23 -20.93
C ASN A 238 21.84 -3.74 -21.12
N GLU A 239 20.88 -2.92 -21.55
CA GLU A 239 21.08 -1.46 -21.67
C GLU A 239 21.19 -0.80 -20.28
N GLY A 240 20.39 -1.25 -19.31
CA GLY A 240 20.37 -0.66 -17.96
C GLY A 240 21.52 -1.07 -17.06
N PHE A 241 21.93 -2.34 -17.14
CA PHE A 241 22.88 -2.93 -16.19
C PHE A 241 24.14 -3.51 -16.86
N GLY A 242 24.12 -3.71 -18.17
CA GLY A 242 25.15 -4.43 -18.91
C GLY A 242 24.79 -5.91 -19.19
N PRO A 243 25.43 -6.53 -20.20
CA PRO A 243 25.31 -7.96 -20.46
C PRO A 243 25.94 -8.80 -19.35
N VAL A 244 25.53 -10.07 -19.23
CA VAL A 244 26.15 -11.00 -18.29
C VAL A 244 27.52 -11.45 -18.82
N ASP A 245 28.56 -10.70 -18.46
CA ASP A 245 29.94 -11.00 -18.77
C ASP A 245 30.85 -10.86 -17.52
N GLN A 246 32.13 -11.21 -17.66
CA GLN A 246 33.08 -11.23 -16.55
C GLN A 246 33.31 -9.86 -15.90
N GLU A 247 33.19 -8.76 -16.64
CA GLU A 247 33.36 -7.42 -16.10
C GLU A 247 32.17 -7.06 -15.21
N HIS A 248 30.96 -7.20 -15.74
CA HIS A 248 29.74 -6.83 -15.03
C HIS A 248 29.42 -7.78 -13.88
N VAL A 249 29.60 -9.09 -14.04
CA VAL A 249 29.36 -10.07 -12.95
C VAL A 249 30.29 -9.78 -11.77
N GLN A 250 31.57 -9.48 -12.02
CA GLN A 250 32.48 -9.09 -10.96
C GLN A 250 32.02 -7.80 -10.29
N GLU A 251 31.62 -6.78 -11.05
CA GLU A 251 31.13 -5.51 -10.51
C GLU A 251 29.88 -5.71 -9.64
N TRP A 252 28.87 -6.39 -10.18
CA TRP A 252 27.59 -6.60 -9.53
C TRP A 252 27.73 -7.36 -8.22
N PHE A 253 28.53 -8.42 -8.16
CA PHE A 253 28.65 -9.24 -6.96
C PHE A 253 29.68 -8.71 -5.94
N THR A 254 30.51 -7.72 -6.28
CA THR A 254 31.49 -7.14 -5.35
C THR A 254 31.23 -5.67 -4.99
N GLY A 255 30.15 -5.07 -5.50
CA GLY A 255 29.74 -3.70 -5.17
C GLY A 255 30.73 -2.66 -5.69
N GLY A 256 30.93 -2.59 -7.01
CA GLY A 256 31.88 -1.67 -7.66
C GLY A 256 31.77 -0.18 -7.26
N GLU A 257 32.61 0.70 -7.83
CA GLU A 257 32.77 2.12 -7.40
C GLU A 257 31.47 2.97 -7.38
N ASN A 258 30.36 2.50 -7.95
CA ASN A 258 29.06 3.17 -8.02
C ASN A 258 27.91 2.42 -7.31
N TRP A 259 28.19 1.30 -6.66
CA TRP A 259 27.22 0.51 -5.89
C TRP A 259 27.64 0.57 -4.43
N ASP A 260 26.82 1.17 -3.57
CA ASP A 260 27.22 1.49 -2.19
C ASP A 260 27.52 0.24 -1.32
N ASP A 261 27.32 -0.99 -1.80
CA ASP A 261 27.40 -2.20 -0.97
C ASP A 261 27.73 -3.50 -1.76
N GLU A 262 28.50 -4.39 -1.12
CA GLU A 262 28.81 -5.76 -1.59
C GLU A 262 27.54 -6.65 -1.62
N VAL A 263 27.38 -7.53 -2.63
CA VAL A 263 26.36 -8.58 -2.62
C VAL A 263 26.74 -9.62 -1.56
N GLY A 264 25.84 -9.88 -0.61
CA GLY A 264 26.08 -10.79 0.51
C GLY A 264 24.91 -11.76 0.72
N SER A 265 25.18 -12.82 1.50
CA SER A 265 24.19 -13.81 1.94
C SER A 265 22.94 -13.13 2.53
N PRO A 266 21.74 -13.73 2.37
CA PRO A 266 20.51 -13.16 2.91
C PRO A 266 20.65 -12.87 4.41
N GLY A 267 20.43 -11.62 4.81
CA GLY A 267 20.44 -11.19 6.21
C GLY A 267 21.72 -10.51 6.72
N ASP A 268 22.84 -10.50 5.99
CA ASP A 268 24.11 -9.95 6.55
C ASP A 268 24.30 -8.44 6.33
N LYS A 269 23.77 -7.85 5.25
CA LYS A 269 23.94 -6.40 4.94
C LYS A 269 22.69 -5.68 4.44
N TRP A 270 21.65 -6.43 4.06
CA TRP A 270 20.41 -5.90 3.50
C TRP A 270 19.21 -6.49 4.25
N PRO A 271 18.63 -5.79 5.25
CA PRO A 271 17.34 -6.19 5.83
C PRO A 271 16.18 -6.17 4.81
N ASN A 272 16.47 -5.72 3.58
CA ASN A 272 15.53 -5.47 2.49
C ASN A 272 15.72 -6.44 1.29
N ASN A 273 16.56 -7.47 1.42
CA ASN A 273 16.72 -8.55 0.42
C ASN A 273 16.03 -9.87 0.86
N ASN A 274 15.22 -9.78 1.90
CA ASN A 274 13.90 -10.39 1.91
C ASN A 274 12.98 -9.51 1.05
N PRO A 275 11.70 -9.84 0.82
CA PRO A 275 10.67 -8.81 0.60
C PRO A 275 10.98 -7.55 1.49
N PRO A 276 10.43 -6.31 1.29
CA PRO A 276 9.83 -5.73 2.48
C PRO A 276 8.89 -6.84 2.84
N SER A 277 9.33 -7.72 3.74
CA SER A 277 8.43 -8.59 4.42
C SER A 277 7.30 -7.61 4.65
N ASP A 278 6.11 -7.96 4.22
CA ASP A 278 5.11 -7.76 5.21
C ASP A 278 5.67 -8.58 6.40
N ASP A 279 6.62 -7.99 7.16
CA ASP A 279 7.07 -8.41 8.45
C ASP A 279 5.86 -7.95 9.18
N ILE A 280 4.85 -8.78 8.97
CA ILE A 280 3.54 -8.65 9.47
C ILE A 280 3.87 -8.80 10.92
N THR A 281 4.01 -7.66 11.57
CA THR A 281 4.34 -7.62 12.96
C THR A 281 3.08 -8.13 13.60
N VAL A 282 3.08 -9.43 13.92
CA VAL A 282 1.92 -10.09 14.51
C VAL A 282 1.86 -9.63 15.95
N VAL A 283 0.94 -8.72 16.22
CA VAL A 283 0.74 -8.17 17.55
C VAL A 283 -0.39 -8.91 18.23
N THR A 284 -0.17 -9.30 19.48
CA THR A 284 -1.11 -10.12 20.27
C THR A 284 -1.65 -9.38 21.48
N ASN A 285 -1.12 -8.18 21.76
CA ASN A 285 -1.52 -7.32 22.87
C ASN A 285 -1.30 -5.83 22.55
N LEU A 286 -1.81 -4.95 23.44
CA LEU A 286 -1.79 -3.50 23.26
C LEU A 286 -0.38 -2.91 23.20
N ASP A 287 0.56 -3.40 24.00
CA ASP A 287 1.91 -2.86 24.06
C ASP A 287 2.67 -3.16 22.75
N GLU A 288 2.52 -4.38 22.23
CA GLU A 288 3.02 -4.77 20.91
C GLU A 288 2.39 -3.94 19.80
N LEU A 289 1.06 -3.74 19.83
CA LEU A 289 0.37 -2.89 18.86
C LEU A 289 0.91 -1.45 18.89
N LYS A 290 1.05 -0.85 20.08
CA LYS A 290 1.59 0.51 20.21
C LYS A 290 3.03 0.62 19.71
N ALA A 291 3.88 -0.36 20.02
CA ALA A 291 5.26 -0.38 19.55
C ALA A 291 5.32 -0.47 18.02
N ALA A 292 4.58 -1.41 17.42
CA ALA A 292 4.53 -1.60 15.98
C ALA A 292 3.97 -0.37 15.24
N MET A 293 2.91 0.24 15.76
CA MET A 293 2.31 1.45 15.18
C MET A 293 3.27 2.66 15.20
N ALA A 294 4.17 2.73 16.19
CA ALA A 294 5.20 3.76 16.26
C ALA A 294 6.37 3.50 15.30
N GLU A 295 6.72 2.22 15.08
CA GLU A 295 7.79 1.80 14.17
C GLU A 295 7.39 1.96 12.69
N GLY A 296 6.13 1.69 12.36
CA GLY A 296 5.66 1.68 10.96
C GLY A 296 5.68 0.27 10.35
N GLY A 297 5.29 0.16 9.08
CA GLY A 297 5.27 -1.10 8.34
C GLY A 297 3.93 -1.83 8.39
N ASN A 298 3.96 -3.14 8.13
CA ASN A 298 2.77 -3.99 8.05
C ASN A 298 2.53 -4.68 9.40
N ILE A 299 1.32 -4.57 9.94
CA ILE A 299 0.95 -5.04 11.27
C ILE A 299 -0.28 -5.92 11.12
N MET A 300 -0.28 -7.11 11.72
CA MET A 300 -1.47 -7.96 11.76
C MET A 300 -1.85 -8.28 13.19
N LEU A 301 -3.14 -8.29 13.45
CA LEU A 301 -3.65 -8.75 14.73
C LEU A 301 -3.58 -10.29 14.81
N GLY A 302 -2.83 -10.79 15.79
CA GLY A 302 -2.84 -12.21 16.15
C GLY A 302 -4.02 -12.58 17.05
N ASN A 303 -4.48 -11.64 17.87
CA ASN A 303 -5.58 -11.78 18.83
C ASN A 303 -6.50 -10.57 18.80
N ASP A 304 -7.65 -10.69 19.46
CA ASP A 304 -8.44 -9.51 19.83
C ASP A 304 -7.65 -8.65 20.84
N ILE A 305 -7.67 -7.34 20.67
CA ILE A 305 -6.90 -6.39 21.48
C ILE A 305 -7.85 -5.39 22.14
N VAL A 306 -7.66 -5.17 23.44
CA VAL A 306 -8.31 -4.09 24.16
C VAL A 306 -7.37 -2.87 24.16
N VAL A 307 -7.83 -1.77 23.59
CA VAL A 307 -7.12 -0.48 23.58
C VAL A 307 -7.70 0.40 24.67
N GLU A 308 -6.82 1.00 25.47
CA GLU A 308 -7.24 1.81 26.62
C GLU A 308 -6.96 3.31 26.48
N ASP A 309 -6.21 3.70 25.45
CA ASP A 309 -5.80 5.08 25.18
C ASP A 309 -5.57 5.31 23.67
N THR A 310 -5.35 6.56 23.27
CA THR A 310 -5.02 6.91 21.88
C THR A 310 -3.72 6.26 21.42
N ILE A 311 -3.75 5.72 20.21
CA ILE A 311 -2.60 5.22 19.46
C ILE A 311 -2.20 6.29 18.44
N TYR A 312 -0.99 6.80 18.57
CA TYR A 312 -0.45 7.82 17.69
C TYR A 312 0.38 7.17 16.58
N LEU A 313 0.19 7.63 15.35
CA LEU A 313 1.15 7.40 14.27
C LEU A 313 2.06 8.61 14.17
N GLU A 314 3.37 8.36 14.20
CA GLU A 314 4.37 9.41 14.17
C GLU A 314 4.45 10.12 12.80
N ASN A 315 5.05 11.31 12.77
CA ASN A 315 5.18 12.09 11.53
C ASN A 315 5.95 11.29 10.47
N GLY A 316 5.37 11.18 9.27
CA GLY A 316 6.01 10.49 8.15
C GLY A 316 5.95 8.96 8.19
N SER A 317 5.35 8.35 9.22
CA SER A 317 5.20 6.90 9.32
C SER A 317 4.18 6.38 8.29
N ASN A 318 4.44 5.20 7.73
CA ASN A 318 3.48 4.48 6.89
C ASN A 318 3.14 3.15 7.57
N VAL A 319 1.85 2.91 7.83
CA VAL A 319 1.35 1.73 8.55
C VAL A 319 0.23 1.07 7.75
N VAL A 320 0.33 -0.25 7.57
CA VAL A 320 -0.81 -1.08 7.16
C VAL A 320 -1.22 -1.94 8.36
N LEU A 321 -2.43 -1.73 8.87
CA LEU A 321 -3.02 -2.51 9.95
C LEU A 321 -4.03 -3.51 9.38
N ASP A 322 -3.62 -4.77 9.27
CA ASP A 322 -4.46 -5.91 8.98
C ASP A 322 -5.16 -6.39 10.26
N LEU A 323 -6.47 -6.19 10.34
CA LEU A 323 -7.26 -6.65 11.47
C LEU A 323 -7.41 -8.18 11.52
N ASN A 324 -7.17 -8.89 10.42
CA ASN A 324 -7.18 -10.36 10.33
C ASN A 324 -8.40 -11.04 10.98
N GLY A 325 -9.57 -10.46 10.74
CA GLY A 325 -10.85 -10.89 11.32
C GLY A 325 -10.96 -10.71 12.84
N LYS A 326 -9.96 -10.11 13.50
CA LYS A 326 -9.92 -9.85 14.95
C LYS A 326 -10.62 -8.55 15.31
N THR A 327 -10.81 -8.37 16.61
CA THR A 327 -11.49 -7.22 17.18
C THR A 327 -10.54 -6.34 17.97
N ILE A 328 -10.54 -5.04 17.68
CA ILE A 328 -10.05 -4.00 18.59
C ILE A 328 -11.25 -3.48 19.37
N THR A 329 -11.27 -3.67 20.68
CA THR A 329 -12.27 -3.05 21.57
C THR A 329 -11.65 -1.90 22.34
N PHE A 330 -12.42 -0.86 22.62
CA PHE A 330 -11.95 0.25 23.45
C PHE A 330 -12.49 0.15 24.89
N ASP A 331 -11.58 0.02 25.87
CA ASP A 331 -11.88 0.06 27.31
C ASP A 331 -11.05 1.16 27.99
N ARG A 332 -11.69 2.31 28.22
CA ARG A 332 -11.04 3.56 28.61
C ARG A 332 -10.24 3.44 29.92
N ASN A 333 -8.95 3.80 29.90
CA ASN A 333 -8.18 3.98 31.14
C ASN A 333 -8.61 5.25 31.92
N SER A 334 -8.27 5.32 33.21
CA SER A 334 -8.67 6.44 34.08
C SER A 334 -8.09 7.82 33.71
N ASN A 335 -7.08 7.88 32.84
CA ASN A 335 -6.38 9.10 32.45
C ASN A 335 -6.77 9.61 31.06
N TYR A 336 -7.64 8.88 30.36
CA TYR A 336 -8.07 9.23 29.02
C TYR A 336 -8.89 10.53 29.01
N GLU A 337 -8.56 11.44 28.09
CA GLU A 337 -9.29 12.69 27.92
C GLU A 337 -10.49 12.50 26.97
N PRO A 338 -11.72 12.83 27.39
CA PRO A 338 -12.90 12.86 26.52
C PRO A 338 -12.64 13.63 25.22
N GLY A 339 -13.11 13.10 24.09
CA GLY A 339 -12.92 13.69 22.76
C GLY A 339 -11.69 13.18 22.00
N ASN A 340 -10.80 12.43 22.65
CA ASN A 340 -9.68 11.77 21.97
C ASN A 340 -10.16 10.65 21.02
N PRO A 341 -9.37 10.26 20.01
CA PRO A 341 -9.68 9.13 19.13
C PRO A 341 -9.00 7.84 19.61
N ILE A 342 -9.37 6.69 19.02
CA ILE A 342 -8.54 5.47 19.08
C ILE A 342 -7.24 5.72 18.30
N PHE A 343 -7.33 6.19 17.06
CA PHE A 343 -6.17 6.46 16.21
C PHE A 343 -5.98 7.95 15.94
N TYR A 344 -4.76 8.44 16.11
CA TYR A 344 -4.38 9.79 15.77
C TYR A 344 -3.22 9.76 14.78
N THR A 345 -3.48 10.09 13.51
CA THR A 345 -2.41 10.20 12.51
C THR A 345 -1.74 11.57 12.59
N GLN A 346 -0.45 11.66 12.28
CA GLN A 346 0.31 12.92 12.28
C GLN A 346 0.61 13.38 10.85
N VAL A 347 1.25 14.55 10.71
CA VAL A 347 1.47 15.15 9.38
C VAL A 347 2.43 14.27 8.58
N GLY A 348 2.04 13.97 7.34
CA GLY A 348 2.83 13.14 6.42
C GLY A 348 2.78 11.64 6.72
N SER A 349 2.07 11.21 7.77
CA SER A 349 1.87 9.78 8.03
C SER A 349 0.76 9.19 7.14
N GLU A 350 0.75 7.88 6.96
CA GLU A 350 -0.26 7.12 6.21
C GLU A 350 -0.69 5.90 7.03
N LEU A 351 -2.00 5.69 7.16
CA LEU A 351 -2.60 4.53 7.82
C LEU A 351 -3.55 3.83 6.86
N THR A 352 -3.28 2.58 6.54
CA THR A 352 -4.20 1.70 5.82
C THR A 352 -4.80 0.69 6.79
N ILE A 353 -6.12 0.50 6.80
CA ILE A 353 -6.80 -0.53 7.60
C ILE A 353 -7.46 -1.55 6.67
N THR A 354 -7.24 -2.85 6.93
CA THR A 354 -7.77 -3.98 6.14
C THR A 354 -8.05 -5.20 7.04
N GLY A 355 -8.27 -6.38 6.45
CA GLY A 355 -8.36 -7.65 7.18
C GLY A 355 -9.76 -8.09 7.62
N ASN A 356 -10.82 -7.35 7.29
CA ASN A 356 -12.22 -7.65 7.60
C ASN A 356 -12.51 -7.87 9.11
N GLY A 357 -11.67 -7.35 10.00
CA GLY A 357 -11.90 -7.39 11.44
C GLY A 357 -12.85 -6.29 11.92
N THR A 358 -12.95 -6.12 13.23
CA THR A 358 -13.87 -5.18 13.88
C THR A 358 -13.12 -4.19 14.76
N ILE A 359 -13.50 -2.92 14.72
CA ILE A 359 -13.12 -1.92 15.71
C ILE A 359 -14.39 -1.47 16.42
N ASP A 360 -14.51 -1.83 17.68
CA ASP A 360 -15.70 -1.65 18.51
C ASP A 360 -15.46 -0.65 19.63
N LEU A 361 -16.15 0.49 19.53
CA LEU A 361 -16.13 1.55 20.53
C LEU A 361 -17.03 1.25 21.73
N GLY A 362 -17.83 0.18 21.69
CA GLY A 362 -18.78 -0.18 22.75
C GLY A 362 -19.74 0.97 23.08
N ASP A 363 -19.91 1.24 24.37
CA ASP A 363 -20.77 2.31 24.88
C ASP A 363 -20.06 3.68 24.98
N ASN A 364 -18.82 3.80 24.49
CA ASN A 364 -18.04 5.05 24.59
C ASN A 364 -18.53 6.09 23.58
N ILE A 365 -19.42 6.98 24.04
CA ILE A 365 -20.08 7.98 23.18
C ILE A 365 -19.17 9.16 22.80
N ASP A 366 -18.21 9.51 23.64
CA ASP A 366 -17.32 10.67 23.56
C ASP A 366 -15.92 10.35 23.01
N THR A 367 -15.71 9.13 22.48
CA THR A 367 -14.46 8.70 21.83
C THR A 367 -14.63 8.57 20.33
N GLY A 368 -13.74 9.18 19.55
CA GLY A 368 -13.72 9.01 18.10
C GLY A 368 -12.99 7.73 17.67
N LEU A 369 -13.23 7.25 16.45
CA LEU A 369 -12.37 6.22 15.87
C LEU A 369 -11.03 6.84 15.47
N LEU A 370 -11.05 7.96 14.75
CA LEU A 370 -9.85 8.49 14.12
C LEU A 370 -9.85 10.02 13.96
N ILE A 371 -8.70 10.65 14.25
CA ILE A 371 -8.36 12.02 13.82
C ILE A 371 -7.32 11.95 12.70
N PRO A 372 -7.68 12.29 11.44
CA PRO A 372 -6.76 12.32 10.32
C PRO A 372 -5.96 13.63 10.28
N LYS A 373 -4.70 13.61 10.70
CA LYS A 373 -3.71 14.67 10.39
C LYS A 373 -2.68 14.23 9.34
N GLY A 374 -2.72 12.95 8.96
CA GLY A 374 -2.05 12.35 7.81
C GLY A 374 -3.07 11.79 6.80
N LYS A 375 -2.65 10.82 6.00
CA LYS A 375 -3.52 10.06 5.10
C LYS A 375 -4.09 8.83 5.80
N VAL A 376 -5.32 8.48 5.45
CA VAL A 376 -6.00 7.29 5.93
C VAL A 376 -6.66 6.59 4.76
N VAL A 377 -6.49 5.28 4.67
CA VAL A 377 -7.15 4.41 3.71
C VAL A 377 -7.86 3.31 4.48
N ILE A 378 -9.15 3.11 4.22
CA ILE A 378 -9.92 2.00 4.77
C ILE A 378 -10.30 1.09 3.61
N GLU A 379 -9.69 -0.09 3.56
CA GLU A 379 -10.01 -1.09 2.54
C GLU A 379 -11.31 -1.84 2.88
N ASN A 380 -11.44 -2.28 4.13
CA ASN A 380 -12.58 -3.05 4.64
C ASN A 380 -12.56 -3.14 6.17
N GLY A 381 -13.53 -3.84 6.76
CA GLY A 381 -13.71 -4.00 8.22
C GLY A 381 -15.05 -3.51 8.74
N ASN A 382 -15.32 -3.76 10.03
CA ASN A 382 -16.50 -3.28 10.74
C ASN A 382 -16.08 -2.22 11.76
N PHE A 383 -16.62 -1.02 11.67
CA PHE A 383 -16.31 0.12 12.54
C PHE A 383 -17.58 0.52 13.26
N ILE A 384 -17.72 0.08 14.51
CA ILE A 384 -19.00 0.10 15.21
C ILE A 384 -18.91 0.80 16.57
N ARG A 385 -20.03 1.39 16.96
CA ARG A 385 -20.35 1.82 18.32
C ARG A 385 -21.76 1.32 18.64
N ASN A 386 -21.99 0.94 19.88
CA ASN A 386 -23.32 0.57 20.34
C ASN A 386 -24.33 1.70 20.09
N ARG A 387 -25.59 1.29 19.88
CA ARG A 387 -26.69 2.23 19.64
C ARG A 387 -26.78 3.23 20.79
N ILE A 388 -26.59 4.50 20.45
CA ILE A 388 -26.72 5.61 21.39
C ILE A 388 -28.21 5.86 21.62
N PRO A 389 -28.65 6.04 22.89
CA PRO A 389 -30.05 6.33 23.19
C PRO A 389 -30.55 7.57 22.46
N GLU A 390 -31.77 7.48 21.93
CA GLU A 390 -32.41 8.61 21.27
C GLU A 390 -32.60 9.79 22.24
N GLY A 391 -32.36 11.01 21.74
CA GLY A 391 -32.38 12.23 22.56
C GLY A 391 -31.07 12.54 23.29
N THR A 392 -30.04 11.69 23.19
CA THR A 392 -28.68 12.04 23.63
C THR A 392 -28.21 13.29 22.87
N SER A 393 -27.64 14.25 23.59
CA SER A 393 -27.16 15.49 22.98
C SER A 393 -26.06 15.18 21.97
N PRO A 394 -26.13 15.69 20.73
CA PRO A 394 -25.04 15.52 19.78
C PRO A 394 -23.73 16.11 20.28
N ASP A 395 -23.75 17.11 21.16
CA ASP A 395 -22.53 17.74 21.69
C ASP A 395 -21.75 16.81 22.62
N ASP A 396 -22.40 15.78 23.17
CA ASP A 396 -21.78 14.77 24.04
C ASP A 396 -21.23 13.57 23.24
N VAL A 397 -21.48 13.54 21.93
CA VAL A 397 -21.16 12.40 21.07
C VAL A 397 -20.07 12.76 20.09
N GLN A 398 -18.99 11.97 20.07
CA GLN A 398 -17.91 12.10 19.13
C GLN A 398 -18.22 11.35 17.83
N GLY A 399 -17.80 11.89 16.68
CA GLY A 399 -17.92 11.17 15.41
C GLY A 399 -16.92 10.04 15.27
N LEU A 400 -17.17 9.05 14.41
CA LEU A 400 -16.14 8.04 14.07
C LEU A 400 -14.91 8.75 13.48
N PHE A 401 -15.12 9.55 12.43
CA PHE A 401 -14.09 10.42 11.89
C PHE A 401 -14.25 11.83 12.46
N VAL A 402 -13.18 12.37 13.05
CA VAL A 402 -13.20 13.63 13.84
C VAL A 402 -12.59 14.81 13.05
N GLY A 403 -12.78 14.82 11.72
CA GLY A 403 -12.34 15.91 10.85
C GLY A 403 -10.88 15.88 10.47
N ILE A 404 -10.59 16.26 9.21
CA ILE A 404 -9.23 16.24 8.66
C ILE A 404 -8.46 17.48 9.13
N LYS A 405 -7.42 17.30 9.95
CA LYS A 405 -6.74 18.40 10.68
C LYS A 405 -5.40 18.85 10.13
N GLY A 406 -4.82 18.17 9.14
CA GLY A 406 -3.51 18.51 8.56
C GLY A 406 -3.60 19.01 7.10
N ALA A 407 -2.55 19.69 6.65
CA ALA A 407 -2.38 20.02 5.23
C ALA A 407 -1.90 18.78 4.48
N GLY A 408 -2.53 18.44 3.35
CA GLY A 408 -2.21 17.24 2.57
C GLY A 408 -2.70 15.93 3.21
N SER A 409 -3.60 16.03 4.18
CA SER A 409 -4.27 14.90 4.84
C SER A 409 -5.50 14.47 4.05
N SER A 410 -5.79 13.18 4.03
CA SER A 410 -6.92 12.62 3.29
C SER A 410 -7.52 11.42 4.02
N VAL A 411 -8.77 11.10 3.70
CA VAL A 411 -9.42 9.85 4.08
C VAL A 411 -9.99 9.22 2.82
N VAL A 412 -9.64 7.97 2.56
CA VAL A 412 -10.19 7.18 1.45
C VAL A 412 -10.87 5.96 2.06
N ILE A 413 -12.12 5.70 1.66
CA ILE A 413 -12.88 4.52 2.08
C ILE A 413 -13.23 3.71 0.83
N ASN A 414 -12.59 2.56 0.66
CA ASN A 414 -12.85 1.64 -0.44
C ASN A 414 -13.98 0.66 -0.10
N GLY A 415 -14.15 0.34 1.18
CA GLY A 415 -15.15 -0.62 1.65
C GLY A 415 -15.29 -0.65 3.17
N GLY A 416 -16.13 -1.57 3.66
CA GLY A 416 -16.37 -1.78 5.09
C GLY A 416 -17.81 -1.48 5.54
N TYR A 417 -18.04 -1.62 6.84
CA TYR A 417 -19.32 -1.38 7.51
C TYR A 417 -19.12 -0.36 8.63
N PHE A 418 -19.92 0.71 8.66
CA PHE A 418 -19.75 1.83 9.56
C PHE A 418 -21.05 2.11 10.32
N ASP A 419 -20.98 2.02 11.65
CA ASP A 419 -22.07 2.34 12.57
C ASP A 419 -21.56 3.22 13.71
N SER A 420 -21.88 4.51 13.70
CA SER A 420 -21.48 5.43 14.76
C SER A 420 -22.33 5.30 16.03
N GLY A 421 -23.37 4.46 16.01
CA GLY A 421 -24.38 4.33 17.06
C GLY A 421 -25.32 5.53 17.17
N TYR A 422 -24.97 6.70 16.61
CA TYR A 422 -25.77 7.91 16.66
C TYR A 422 -26.82 7.93 15.55
N TYR A 423 -28.05 8.29 15.89
CA TYR A 423 -29.09 8.54 14.91
C TYR A 423 -30.17 9.46 15.47
N ASP A 424 -30.37 10.61 14.82
CA ASP A 424 -31.51 11.49 15.02
C ASP A 424 -32.58 11.17 13.96
N SER A 425 -33.70 10.61 14.44
CA SER A 425 -34.84 10.17 13.64
C SER A 425 -35.63 11.33 13.01
N ASN A 426 -35.35 12.58 13.36
CA ASN A 426 -36.01 13.72 12.73
C ASN A 426 -35.70 13.82 11.22
N VAL A 427 -34.69 13.10 10.71
CA VAL A 427 -34.42 12.95 9.27
C VAL A 427 -35.48 12.11 8.54
N GLU A 428 -36.28 11.33 9.25
CA GLU A 428 -37.40 10.56 8.69
C GLU A 428 -38.66 11.42 8.53
N ASN A 429 -38.72 12.56 9.22
CA ASN A 429 -39.86 13.47 9.12
C ASN A 429 -39.87 14.18 7.77
N ALA A 430 -41.06 14.57 7.31
CA ALA A 430 -41.18 15.45 6.16
C ALA A 430 -40.44 16.76 6.45
N PHE A 431 -39.64 17.23 5.50
CA PHE A 431 -39.02 18.55 5.60
C PHE A 431 -40.12 19.63 5.62
N VAL A 432 -40.18 20.36 6.73
CA VAL A 432 -41.09 21.50 6.94
C VAL A 432 -40.26 22.67 7.43
N GLU A 433 -40.53 23.85 6.90
CA GLU A 433 -39.78 25.06 7.23
C GLU A 433 -40.71 26.20 7.62
N THR A 434 -40.37 26.89 8.72
CA THR A 434 -41.08 28.09 9.19
C THR A 434 -40.36 29.37 8.75
N ASP A 435 -41.03 30.52 8.79
CA ASP A 435 -40.38 31.81 8.51
C ASP A 435 -39.17 32.08 9.42
N ALA A 436 -39.19 31.57 10.65
CA ALA A 436 -38.07 31.67 11.58
C ALA A 436 -36.89 30.78 11.15
N ASP A 437 -37.16 29.58 10.63
CA ASP A 437 -36.13 28.71 10.05
C ASP A 437 -35.53 29.36 8.81
N VAL A 438 -36.36 29.95 7.94
CA VAL A 438 -35.92 30.73 6.77
C VAL A 438 -34.97 31.86 7.18
N ALA A 439 -35.32 32.61 8.23
CA ALA A 439 -34.52 33.73 8.72
C ALA A 439 -33.20 33.30 9.38
N ASN A 440 -33.09 32.04 9.82
CA ASN A 440 -31.93 31.48 10.50
C ASN A 440 -31.11 30.51 9.65
N ARG A 441 -31.51 30.21 8.40
CA ARG A 441 -30.71 29.45 7.42
C ARG A 441 -29.26 29.96 7.40
N GLY A 442 -28.29 29.05 7.38
CA GLY A 442 -26.88 29.44 7.27
C GLY A 442 -26.22 29.85 8.58
N LYS A 443 -26.98 29.96 9.67
CA LYS A 443 -26.49 30.42 10.97
C LYS A 443 -26.44 29.25 11.94
N ALA A 444 -25.52 29.33 12.91
CA ALA A 444 -25.49 28.42 14.06
C ALA A 444 -26.79 28.43 14.90
N ALA A 445 -27.70 29.38 14.64
CA ALA A 445 -29.01 29.48 15.26
C ALA A 445 -30.14 28.80 14.44
N ASP A 446 -29.84 28.12 13.32
CA ASP A 446 -30.82 27.30 12.60
C ASP A 446 -31.25 26.13 13.51
N LYS A 447 -32.54 26.06 13.82
CA LYS A 447 -33.13 25.05 14.71
C LYS A 447 -34.09 24.11 13.99
N ASN A 448 -34.05 24.08 12.66
CA ASN A 448 -34.87 23.14 11.90
C ASN A 448 -34.45 21.69 12.25
N ALA A 449 -35.39 20.92 12.81
CA ALA A 449 -35.10 19.59 13.34
C ALA A 449 -34.59 18.62 12.27
N TYR A 450 -35.17 18.64 11.07
CA TYR A 450 -34.74 17.79 9.95
C TYR A 450 -33.30 18.09 9.52
N ARG A 451 -32.98 19.37 9.29
CA ARG A 451 -31.61 19.76 8.87
C ARG A 451 -30.58 19.50 9.94
N ASN A 452 -30.93 19.77 11.20
CA ASN A 452 -30.03 19.51 12.32
C ASN A 452 -29.78 18.00 12.44
N ALA A 453 -30.82 17.17 12.37
CA ALA A 453 -30.68 15.71 12.40
C ALA A 453 -29.77 15.19 11.29
N LEU A 454 -29.99 15.66 10.06
CA LEU A 454 -29.17 15.26 8.92
C LEU A 454 -27.70 15.64 9.11
N LYS A 455 -27.43 16.89 9.54
CA LYS A 455 -26.08 17.33 9.91
C LYS A 455 -25.45 16.43 10.96
N GLN A 456 -26.16 16.19 12.06
CA GLN A 456 -25.61 15.42 13.17
C GLN A 456 -25.35 13.98 12.77
N ASN A 457 -26.27 13.33 12.06
CA ASN A 457 -26.11 11.97 11.56
C ASN A 457 -24.83 11.84 10.70
N VAL A 458 -24.60 12.77 9.77
CA VAL A 458 -23.37 12.79 8.98
C VAL A 458 -22.16 13.07 9.85
N MET A 459 -22.15 14.14 10.66
CA MET A 459 -20.99 14.52 11.46
C MET A 459 -20.58 13.48 12.50
N LYS A 460 -21.52 12.67 12.99
CA LYS A 460 -21.20 11.58 13.91
C LYS A 460 -20.64 10.35 13.18
N MET A 461 -20.78 10.29 11.87
CA MET A 461 -20.14 9.28 11.03
C MET A 461 -18.86 9.83 10.38
N LEU A 462 -19.00 10.78 9.44
CA LEU A 462 -18.02 11.26 8.48
C LEU A 462 -17.84 12.78 8.61
N ASN A 463 -17.09 13.25 9.61
CA ASN A 463 -16.87 14.69 9.79
C ASN A 463 -15.64 15.16 8.99
N LEU A 464 -15.74 16.26 8.23
CA LEU A 464 -14.58 16.92 7.60
C LEU A 464 -13.91 17.99 8.47
N SER A 465 -14.61 18.51 9.47
CA SER A 465 -14.28 19.64 10.37
C SER A 465 -13.03 20.47 10.02
N TRP A 466 -13.24 21.73 9.65
CA TRP A 466 -12.27 22.81 9.41
C TRP A 466 -10.80 22.55 9.80
N SER A 467 -9.93 22.49 8.80
CA SER A 467 -8.49 22.74 8.91
C SER A 467 -8.17 24.16 8.46
N SER A 468 -7.22 24.82 9.14
CA SER A 468 -6.73 26.15 8.77
C SER A 468 -5.92 26.16 7.46
N ALA A 469 -5.66 24.99 6.85
CA ALA A 469 -4.93 24.85 5.60
C ALA A 469 -5.91 24.77 4.40
N VAL A 470 -6.24 25.94 3.86
CA VAL A 470 -7.13 26.12 2.71
C VAL A 470 -6.67 25.25 1.53
N GLY A 471 -7.53 24.35 1.02
CA GLY A 471 -7.37 23.67 -0.27
C GLY A 471 -6.84 22.23 -0.30
N THR A 472 -6.81 21.50 0.82
CA THR A 472 -6.16 20.16 0.88
C THR A 472 -6.91 19.05 1.63
N GLN A 473 -8.20 19.21 1.95
CA GLN A 473 -8.98 18.16 2.61
C GLN A 473 -9.65 17.28 1.55
N ASP A 474 -9.18 16.03 1.41
CA ASP A 474 -9.68 15.07 0.45
C ASP A 474 -10.31 13.88 1.17
N PHE A 475 -11.64 13.79 1.19
CA PHE A 475 -12.36 12.64 1.74
C PHE A 475 -13.12 11.97 0.61
N ARG A 476 -12.74 10.73 0.29
CA ARG A 476 -13.26 9.96 -0.83
C ARG A 476 -13.90 8.69 -0.32
N ILE A 477 -15.10 8.40 -0.78
CA ILE A 477 -15.79 7.13 -0.50
C ILE A 477 -16.08 6.46 -1.82
N TYR A 478 -15.49 5.29 -2.03
CA TYR A 478 -15.68 4.42 -3.18
C TYR A 478 -16.57 3.20 -2.87
N GLY A 479 -16.69 2.83 -1.59
CA GLY A 479 -17.57 1.73 -1.19
C GLY A 479 -17.84 1.69 0.31
N GLY A 480 -18.70 0.75 0.70
CA GLY A 480 -19.03 0.46 2.10
C GLY A 480 -20.50 0.68 2.45
N THR A 481 -20.89 0.23 3.64
CA THR A 481 -22.25 0.37 4.18
C THR A 481 -22.26 1.27 5.41
N PHE A 482 -23.10 2.29 5.40
CA PHE A 482 -23.16 3.32 6.44
C PHE A 482 -24.53 3.29 7.11
N VAL A 483 -24.58 3.16 8.44
CA VAL A 483 -25.83 3.13 9.20
C VAL A 483 -26.24 4.55 9.59
N GLY A 484 -27.46 4.95 9.21
CA GLY A 484 -28.08 6.22 9.64
C GLY A 484 -27.55 7.49 8.94
N ALA A 485 -26.49 7.39 8.14
CA ALA A 485 -25.89 8.52 7.43
C ALA A 485 -25.63 8.16 5.96
N ASN A 486 -26.28 8.86 5.03
CA ASN A 486 -26.04 8.67 3.61
C ASN A 486 -24.82 9.50 3.16
N PRO A 487 -23.74 8.88 2.64
CA PRO A 487 -22.57 9.62 2.16
C PRO A 487 -22.86 10.65 1.08
N ALA A 488 -23.91 10.48 0.27
CA ALA A 488 -24.26 11.48 -0.74
C ALA A 488 -24.82 12.78 -0.15
N TRP A 489 -25.13 12.82 1.16
CA TRP A 489 -25.53 14.05 1.85
C TRP A 489 -24.36 15.05 1.99
N GLY A 490 -23.11 14.62 1.81
CA GLY A 490 -21.93 15.49 1.95
C GLY A 490 -21.73 15.98 3.39
N ASP A 491 -20.63 16.67 3.65
CA ASP A 491 -20.29 17.11 5.00
C ASP A 491 -21.34 18.07 5.59
N GLU A 492 -21.70 17.83 6.86
CA GLU A 492 -22.79 18.52 7.55
C GLU A 492 -24.12 18.57 6.76
N GLY A 493 -24.32 17.66 5.80
CA GLY A 493 -25.51 17.63 4.95
C GLY A 493 -25.50 18.59 3.76
N CYS A 494 -24.35 19.15 3.39
CA CYS A 494 -24.28 20.25 2.43
C CYS A 494 -24.65 19.88 0.98
N ALA A 495 -24.66 18.59 0.62
CA ALA A 495 -25.00 18.11 -0.72
C ALA A 495 -26.49 17.75 -0.89
N MET A 496 -27.30 17.90 0.16
CA MET A 496 -28.75 17.72 0.06
C MET A 496 -29.42 18.83 -0.76
N PRO A 497 -30.54 18.53 -1.45
CA PRO A 497 -31.29 19.49 -2.25
C PRO A 497 -32.10 20.42 -1.39
N THR A 498 -32.20 21.65 -1.84
CA THR A 498 -32.28 22.77 -0.93
C THR A 498 -33.00 23.90 -1.67
N THR A 499 -34.30 23.70 -1.91
CA THR A 499 -35.13 24.69 -2.60
C THR A 499 -35.95 25.53 -1.61
N PRO A 500 -35.93 26.88 -1.72
CA PRO A 500 -35.14 27.70 -2.64
C PRO A 500 -33.73 28.07 -2.12
N ASP A 501 -32.71 27.85 -2.98
CA ASP A 501 -31.32 28.35 -3.12
C ASP A 501 -30.45 28.88 -1.95
N TYR A 502 -30.90 28.89 -0.70
CA TYR A 502 -30.11 29.45 0.42
C TYR A 502 -29.74 28.47 1.51
N LEU A 503 -29.80 27.16 1.29
CA LEU A 503 -29.43 26.20 2.33
C LEU A 503 -28.02 25.69 2.10
N ARG A 504 -27.06 26.60 2.21
CA ARG A 504 -25.77 26.26 2.81
C ARG A 504 -25.93 26.57 4.30
N PRO A 505 -26.35 25.62 5.14
CA PRO A 505 -26.71 25.88 6.53
C PRO A 505 -25.55 26.42 7.40
N TRP A 506 -24.34 26.53 6.85
CA TRP A 506 -23.15 26.95 7.57
C TRP A 506 -22.27 27.80 6.65
N SER A 507 -21.66 28.86 7.19
CA SER A 507 -20.76 29.78 6.48
C SER A 507 -19.47 29.13 5.94
N TYR A 508 -19.34 27.81 6.03
CA TYR A 508 -18.16 27.02 5.65
C TYR A 508 -18.63 25.76 4.91
N TYR A 509 -18.56 25.78 3.59
CA TYR A 509 -18.64 24.57 2.77
C TYR A 509 -17.33 23.79 2.96
N GLN A 510 -17.41 22.50 3.28
CA GLN A 510 -16.22 21.68 3.58
C GLN A 510 -16.02 20.53 2.60
N GLY A 511 -17.06 20.03 1.90
CA GLY A 511 -16.87 19.12 0.76
C GLY A 511 -18.00 18.10 0.54
N THR A 512 -17.97 17.47 -0.63
CA THR A 512 -18.69 16.21 -0.94
C THR A 512 -17.79 15.02 -0.62
N PHE A 513 -18.38 13.84 -0.45
CA PHE A 513 -17.62 12.61 -0.16
C PHE A 513 -17.43 11.70 -1.38
N LEU A 514 -18.28 11.83 -2.40
CA LEU A 514 -18.21 11.01 -3.60
C LEU A 514 -17.41 11.74 -4.69
N GLU A 515 -16.50 11.02 -5.34
CA GLU A 515 -15.66 11.58 -6.40
C GLU A 515 -16.51 12.13 -7.55
N GLY A 516 -16.29 13.40 -7.91
CA GLY A 516 -17.02 14.06 -9.00
C GLY A 516 -18.44 14.49 -8.63
N GLN A 517 -18.86 14.35 -7.37
CA GLN A 517 -20.20 14.78 -6.95
C GLN A 517 -20.33 16.28 -7.03
N GLN A 518 -21.35 16.71 -7.78
CA GLN A 518 -21.70 18.11 -7.91
C GLN A 518 -22.89 18.45 -7.02
N LEU A 519 -23.00 19.72 -6.67
CA LEU A 519 -24.13 20.25 -5.94
C LEU A 519 -25.26 20.55 -6.93
N HIS A 520 -26.46 20.10 -6.59
CA HIS A 520 -27.66 20.33 -7.37
C HIS A 520 -28.76 20.92 -6.47
N ASN A 521 -29.54 21.85 -7.02
CA ASN A 521 -30.47 22.65 -6.22
C ASN A 521 -31.76 21.89 -5.84
N ASP A 522 -32.10 20.86 -6.60
CA ASP A 522 -33.42 20.20 -6.58
C ASP A 522 -33.38 18.69 -6.37
N GLN A 523 -32.23 18.04 -6.52
CA GLN A 523 -32.07 16.60 -6.30
C GLN A 523 -30.63 16.22 -5.96
N ILE A 524 -30.42 15.10 -5.26
CA ILE A 524 -29.08 14.51 -5.17
C ILE A 524 -28.82 13.82 -6.50
N VAL A 525 -27.77 14.23 -7.20
CA VAL A 525 -27.28 13.52 -8.38
C VAL A 525 -26.01 12.77 -7.97
N LEU A 526 -26.06 11.45 -8.09
CA LEU A 526 -24.86 10.63 -7.90
C LEU A 526 -23.94 10.79 -9.13
N PRO A 527 -22.62 10.88 -8.93
CA PRO A 527 -21.67 10.91 -10.04
C PRO A 527 -21.67 9.60 -10.84
N ASP A 528 -21.16 9.65 -12.08
CA ASP A 528 -20.99 8.47 -12.93
C ASP A 528 -20.18 7.39 -12.21
N GLY A 529 -20.66 6.14 -12.30
CA GLY A 529 -20.06 4.98 -11.65
C GLY A 529 -20.52 4.74 -10.21
N TYR A 530 -21.21 5.70 -9.58
CA TYR A 530 -21.75 5.53 -8.22
C TYR A 530 -23.18 4.99 -8.21
N SER A 531 -23.45 4.11 -7.25
CA SER A 531 -24.80 3.74 -6.83
C SER A 531 -24.88 3.67 -5.31
N ILE A 532 -26.05 4.04 -4.75
CA ILE A 532 -26.34 3.86 -3.33
C ILE A 532 -27.60 3.02 -3.21
N THR A 533 -27.49 1.89 -2.52
CA THR A 533 -28.63 1.03 -2.18
C THR A 533 -29.05 1.30 -0.75
N GLU A 534 -30.32 1.66 -0.54
CA GLU A 534 -30.90 1.80 0.79
C GLU A 534 -31.37 0.46 1.34
N GLY A 535 -31.06 0.19 2.60
CA GLY A 535 -31.48 -0.99 3.35
C GLY A 535 -31.94 -0.61 4.75
N SER A 536 -32.03 -1.62 5.63
CA SER A 536 -32.42 -1.42 7.02
C SER A 536 -31.50 -2.20 7.94
N HIS A 537 -31.04 -1.52 8.99
CA HIS A 537 -30.27 -2.09 10.07
C HIS A 537 -31.19 -2.89 11.00
N SER A 538 -30.62 -3.81 11.77
CA SER A 538 -31.36 -4.69 12.68
C SER A 538 -32.21 -3.95 13.72
N ASP A 539 -31.84 -2.72 14.07
CA ASP A 539 -32.55 -1.85 15.00
C ASP A 539 -33.48 -0.82 14.33
N GLY A 540 -33.75 -0.98 13.03
CA GLY A 540 -34.68 -0.17 12.25
C GLY A 540 -34.08 1.07 11.59
N ARG A 541 -32.84 1.47 11.92
CA ARG A 541 -32.16 2.58 11.24
C ARG A 541 -31.96 2.28 9.75
N PRO A 542 -31.97 3.27 8.85
CA PRO A 542 -31.64 3.05 7.45
C PRO A 542 -30.16 2.70 7.30
N THR A 543 -29.83 1.89 6.29
CA THR A 543 -28.44 1.70 5.84
C THR A 543 -28.27 2.18 4.42
N TYR A 544 -27.08 2.69 4.10
CA TYR A 544 -26.73 3.18 2.77
C TYR A 544 -25.46 2.47 2.30
N THR A 545 -25.60 1.58 1.31
CA THR A 545 -24.47 0.86 0.72
C THR A 545 -24.03 1.56 -0.55
N VAL A 546 -22.83 2.13 -0.51
CA VAL A 546 -22.16 2.77 -1.65
C VAL A 546 -21.44 1.71 -2.47
N ASN A 547 -21.61 1.74 -3.79
CA ASN A 547 -20.81 0.99 -4.73
C ASN A 547 -20.29 1.95 -5.80
N TYR A 548 -19.01 1.83 -6.13
CA TYR A 548 -18.37 2.52 -7.23
C TYR A 548 -17.85 1.50 -8.25
N SER A 549 -18.29 1.62 -9.49
CA SER A 549 -17.84 0.81 -10.62
C SER A 549 -17.41 1.74 -11.74
N LYS A 550 -16.11 2.01 -11.84
CA LYS A 550 -15.54 2.80 -12.92
C LYS A 550 -14.26 2.18 -13.45
#